data_AF-A0A0M2V5W1-F1
#
_entry.id   AF-A0A0M2V5W1-F1
#
_cell.length_a   1.000
_cell.length_b   1.000
_cell.length_c   1.000
_cell.angle_alpha   90.00
_cell.angle_beta   90.00
_cell.angle_gamma   90.00
#
_symmetry.space_group_name_H-M   'P 1'
#
loop_
_entity.id
_entity.type
_entity.pdbx_description
1 polymer ?
#
loop_
_entity_poly.entity_id
_entity_poly.type
_entity_poly.pdbx_seq_one_letter_code
_entity_poly.pdbx_strand_id
1 'polypeptide(L)'
;MSQIQLERLISQDWRQHKLVAVLLLACIAAALAVVYLAHLNRQLTIAQDTYYQQRDQLDSEWRNLLLEQRALAEHSRVEDIARRRLNMQRPSGDNDIMVRPQ
;
A
#
# COMPACT_ATOMS: atom_id res chain seq x y z
N MET A 1 34.05 -44.46 49.20
CA MET A 1 32.65 -44.95 49.01
C MET A 1 31.67 -43.78 48.87
N SER A 2 31.78 -42.95 47.82
CA SER A 2 30.93 -41.73 47.66
C SER A 2 30.43 -41.46 46.22
N GLN A 3 30.93 -42.16 45.19
CA GLN A 3 30.55 -41.85 43.81
C GLN A 3 29.09 -42.17 43.44
N ILE A 4 28.43 -43.08 44.16
CA ILE A 4 27.08 -43.55 43.80
C ILE A 4 25.97 -42.55 44.21
N GLN A 5 26.26 -41.57 45.07
CA GLN A 5 25.24 -40.64 45.57
C GLN A 5 24.99 -39.46 44.62
N LEU A 6 26.02 -38.94 43.95
CA LEU A 6 25.88 -37.82 42.99
C LEU A 6 25.01 -38.18 41.79
N GLU A 7 25.24 -39.36 41.22
CA GLU A 7 24.50 -39.91 40.07
C GLU A 7 22.99 -39.95 40.35
N ARG A 8 22.62 -40.41 41.56
CA ARG A 8 21.21 -40.52 41.97
C ARG A 8 20.61 -39.17 42.31
N LEU A 9 21.36 -38.29 42.98
CA LEU A 9 20.89 -36.96 43.36
C LEU A 9 20.55 -36.13 42.12
N ILE A 10 21.40 -36.14 41.10
CA ILE A 10 21.16 -35.45 39.82
C ILE A 10 19.94 -36.04 39.11
N SER A 11 19.78 -37.37 39.10
CA SER A 11 18.62 -38.01 38.50
C SER A 11 17.29 -37.67 39.21
N GLN A 12 17.36 -37.40 40.52
CA GLN A 12 16.22 -37.07 41.37
C GLN A 12 15.87 -35.59 41.28
N ASP A 13 16.87 -34.70 41.28
CA ASP A 13 16.73 -33.26 41.03
C ASP A 13 16.15 -32.99 39.64
N TRP A 14 16.63 -33.72 38.63
CA TRP A 14 16.08 -33.64 37.28
C TRP A 14 14.62 -34.08 37.23
N ARG A 15 14.22 -35.04 38.08
CA ARG A 15 12.82 -35.45 38.24
C ARG A 15 11.97 -34.41 38.97
N GLN A 16 12.55 -33.68 39.92
CA GLN A 16 11.86 -32.65 40.70
C GLN A 16 11.67 -31.34 39.92
N HIS A 17 12.65 -30.96 39.09
CA HIS A 17 12.64 -29.70 38.33
C HIS A 17 12.18 -29.83 36.87
N LYS A 18 11.54 -30.94 36.47
CA LYS A 18 11.02 -31.15 35.10
C LYS A 18 10.12 -30.03 34.62
N LEU A 19 9.25 -29.51 35.50
CA LEU A 19 8.34 -28.42 35.17
C LEU A 19 9.09 -27.15 34.76
N VAL A 20 10.18 -26.83 35.45
CA VAL A 20 11.01 -25.65 35.13
C VAL A 20 11.67 -25.84 33.77
N ALA A 21 12.21 -27.03 33.50
CA ALA A 21 12.82 -27.33 32.20
C ALA A 21 11.80 -27.26 31.04
N VAL A 22 10.58 -27.77 31.25
CA VAL A 22 9.49 -27.69 30.26
C VAL A 22 9.05 -26.25 30.04
N LEU A 23 8.90 -25.44 31.10
CA LEU A 23 8.56 -24.02 30.99
C LEU A 23 9.64 -23.23 30.24
N LEU A 24 10.92 -23.55 30.47
CA LEU A 24 12.03 -22.92 29.78
C LEU A 24 11.99 -23.24 28.27
N LEU A 25 11.77 -24.51 27.92
CA LEU A 25 11.56 -24.92 26.53
C LEU A 25 10.32 -24.25 25.90
N ALA A 26 9.22 -24.15 26.63
CA ALA A 26 8.01 -23.48 26.16
C ALA A 26 8.26 -21.99 25.91
N CYS A 27 9.03 -21.30 26.78
CA CYS A 27 9.45 -19.92 26.57
C CYS A 27 10.30 -19.75 25.31
N ILE A 28 11.27 -20.64 25.08
CA ILE A 28 12.10 -20.60 23.87
C ILE A 28 11.23 -20.82 22.62
N ALA A 29 10.34 -21.81 22.66
CA ALA A 29 9.42 -22.08 21.56
C ALA A 29 8.50 -20.87 21.29
N ALA A 30 7.97 -20.22 22.33
CA ALA A 30 7.16 -19.03 22.22
C ALA A 30 7.94 -17.86 21.58
N ALA A 31 9.19 -17.63 22.02
CA ALA A 31 10.04 -16.60 21.45
C ALA A 31 10.29 -16.82 19.95
N LEU A 32 10.63 -18.06 19.55
CA LEU A 32 10.82 -18.40 18.14
C LEU A 32 9.52 -18.28 17.33
N ALA A 33 8.39 -18.73 17.90
CA ALA A 33 7.09 -18.65 17.25
C ALA A 33 6.68 -17.19 16.99
N VAL A 34 6.90 -16.29 17.95
CA VAL A 34 6.59 -14.85 17.79
C VAL A 34 7.42 -14.24 16.67
N VAL A 35 8.73 -14.51 16.62
CA VAL A 35 9.61 -14.01 15.56
C VAL A 35 9.16 -14.54 14.19
N TYR A 36 8.81 -15.81 14.10
CA TYR A 36 8.33 -16.43 12.87
C TYR A 36 6.99 -15.82 12.41
N LEU A 37 6.04 -15.64 13.32
CA LEU A 37 4.76 -15.00 13.02
C LEU A 37 4.92 -13.55 12.58
N ALA A 38 5.83 -12.79 13.22
CA ALA A 38 6.13 -11.42 12.81
C ALA A 38 6.72 -11.38 11.40
N HIS A 39 7.61 -12.31 11.07
CA HIS A 39 8.18 -12.43 9.74
C HIS A 39 7.11 -12.76 8.68
N LEU A 40 6.24 -13.74 8.96
CA LEU A 40 5.12 -14.08 8.08
C LEU A 40 4.17 -12.90 7.88
N ASN A 41 3.76 -12.23 8.97
CA ASN A 41 2.92 -11.04 8.88
C ASN A 41 3.56 -9.97 7.98
N ARG A 42 4.86 -9.71 8.16
CA ARG A 42 5.58 -8.75 7.32
C ARG A 42 5.56 -9.14 5.84
N GLN A 43 5.73 -10.42 5.50
CA GLN A 43 5.65 -10.89 4.12
C GLN A 43 4.23 -10.74 3.54
N LEU A 44 3.20 -11.10 4.31
CA LEU A 44 1.79 -10.96 3.93
C LEU A 44 1.41 -9.50 3.68
N THR A 45 1.87 -8.57 4.54
CA THR A 45 1.67 -7.13 4.36
C THR A 45 2.34 -6.63 3.09
N ILE A 46 3.61 -7.02 2.83
CA ILE A 46 4.31 -6.63 1.59
C ILE A 46 3.56 -7.12 0.35
N ALA A 47 3.05 -8.35 0.38
CA ALA A 47 2.26 -8.90 -0.73
C ALA A 47 0.93 -8.16 -0.94
N GLN A 48 0.36 -7.56 0.11
CA GLN A 48 -0.84 -6.73 0.01
C GLN A 48 -0.50 -5.32 -0.53
N ASP A 49 0.61 -4.75 -0.08
CA ASP A 49 1.07 -3.42 -0.48
C ASP A 49 1.34 -3.32 -1.98
N THR A 50 1.80 -4.40 -2.63
CA THR A 50 2.01 -4.41 -4.09
C THR A 50 0.73 -4.17 -4.88
N TYR A 51 -0.39 -4.79 -4.47
CA TYR A 51 -1.68 -4.56 -5.13
C TYR A 51 -2.19 -3.13 -4.90
N TYR A 52 -1.98 -2.57 -3.70
CA TYR A 52 -2.32 -1.17 -3.43
C TYR A 52 -1.48 -0.22 -4.29
N GLN A 53 -0.16 -0.47 -4.41
CA GLN A 53 0.72 0.33 -5.26
C GLN A 53 0.29 0.32 -6.73
N GLN A 54 -0.08 -0.84 -7.28
CA GLN A 54 -0.58 -0.93 -8.66
C GLN A 54 -1.87 -0.12 -8.85
N ARG A 55 -2.80 -0.22 -7.89
CA ARG A 55 -4.05 0.55 -7.93
C ARG A 55 -3.79 2.05 -7.89
N ASP A 56 -2.88 2.49 -7.05
CA ASP A 56 -2.53 3.91 -6.91
C ASP A 56 -1.83 4.45 -8.17
N GLN A 57 -1.00 3.63 -8.84
CA GLN A 57 -0.41 3.96 -10.13
C GLN A 57 -1.49 4.17 -11.20
N LEU A 58 -2.41 3.21 -11.34
CA LEU A 58 -3.53 3.30 -12.30
C LEU A 58 -4.42 4.52 -12.03
N ASP A 59 -4.71 4.83 -10.77
CA ASP A 59 -5.49 6.02 -10.41
C ASP A 59 -4.77 7.32 -10.78
N SER A 60 -3.44 7.35 -10.60
CA SER A 60 -2.61 8.48 -11.04
C SER A 60 -2.65 8.67 -12.56
N GLU A 61 -2.47 7.59 -13.32
CA GLU A 61 -2.55 7.61 -14.78
C GLU A 61 -3.93 8.05 -15.27
N TRP A 62 -4.99 7.52 -14.65
CA TRP A 62 -6.37 7.89 -14.96
C TRP A 62 -6.62 9.38 -14.72
N ARG A 63 -6.16 9.91 -13.59
CA ARG A 63 -6.26 11.36 -13.31
C ARG A 63 -5.53 12.19 -14.35
N ASN A 64 -4.34 11.76 -14.77
CA ASN A 64 -3.58 12.46 -15.79
C ASN A 64 -4.31 12.47 -17.14
N LEU A 65 -4.81 11.32 -17.58
CA LEU A 65 -5.61 11.18 -18.80
C LEU A 65 -6.88 12.05 -18.75
N LEU A 66 -7.54 12.12 -17.60
CA LEU A 66 -8.73 12.94 -17.43
C LEU A 66 -8.41 14.44 -17.56
N LEU A 67 -7.28 14.88 -17.02
CA LEU A 67 -6.80 16.27 -17.19
C LEU A 67 -6.51 16.58 -18.66
N GLU A 68 -5.86 15.65 -19.36
CA GLU A 68 -5.59 15.79 -20.80
C GLU A 68 -6.89 15.90 -21.62
N GLN A 69 -7.87 15.03 -21.35
CA GLN A 69 -9.18 15.08 -22.02
C GLN A 69 -9.93 16.38 -21.74
N ARG A 70 -9.89 16.89 -20.50
CA ARG A 70 -10.53 18.18 -20.16
C ARG A 70 -9.86 19.34 -20.91
N ALA A 71 -8.53 19.35 -20.98
CA ALA A 71 -7.79 20.35 -21.75
C ALA A 71 -8.14 20.30 -23.25
N LEU A 72 -8.28 19.11 -23.83
CA LEU A 72 -8.71 18.93 -25.22
C LEU A 72 -10.19 19.29 -25.46
N ALA A 73 -11.06 19.04 -24.47
CA ALA A 73 -12.49 19.28 -24.58
C ALA A 73 -12.89 20.75 -24.42
N GLU A 74 -12.18 21.53 -23.60
CA GLU A 74 -12.61 22.90 -23.27
C GLU A 74 -12.36 23.93 -24.37
N HIS A 75 -11.25 23.85 -25.12
CA HIS A 75 -10.89 24.91 -26.07
C HIS A 75 -10.83 24.46 -27.53
N SER A 76 -10.23 23.30 -27.82
CA SER A 76 -9.93 22.92 -29.20
C SER A 76 -11.18 22.50 -29.99
N ARG A 77 -12.08 21.72 -29.39
CA ARG A 77 -13.18 21.10 -30.17
C ARG A 77 -14.28 22.08 -30.56
N VAL A 78 -14.64 23.01 -29.69
CA VAL A 78 -15.69 24.00 -29.98
C VAL A 78 -15.18 25.05 -30.97
N GLU A 79 -13.94 25.53 -30.78
CA GLU A 79 -13.34 26.53 -31.64
C GLU A 79 -13.04 25.99 -33.04
N ASP A 80 -12.57 24.75 -33.16
CA ASP A 80 -12.32 24.13 -34.47
C ASP A 80 -13.61 23.84 -35.24
N ILE A 81 -14.67 23.39 -34.57
CA ILE A 81 -15.97 23.17 -35.22
C ILE A 81 -16.56 24.51 -35.68
N ALA A 82 -16.50 25.55 -34.84
CA ALA A 82 -16.97 26.89 -35.21
C ALA A 82 -16.16 27.49 -36.38
N ARG A 83 -14.84 27.34 -36.36
CA ARG A 83 -13.96 27.87 -37.41
C ARG A 83 -14.10 27.09 -38.72
N ARG A 84 -14.13 25.75 -38.68
CA ARG A 84 -14.10 24.89 -39.89
C ARG A 84 -15.48 24.59 -40.48
N ARG A 85 -16.53 24.41 -39.68
CA ARG A 85 -17.88 24.15 -40.20
C ARG A 85 -18.73 25.41 -40.37
N LEU A 86 -18.51 26.43 -39.55
CA LEU A 86 -19.30 27.67 -39.58
C LEU A 86 -18.54 28.85 -40.22
N ASN A 87 -17.31 28.64 -40.72
CA ASN A 87 -16.43 29.70 -41.25
C ASN A 87 -16.31 30.92 -40.33
N MET A 88 -16.43 30.72 -39.01
CA MET A 88 -16.36 31.83 -38.06
C MET A 88 -14.92 32.34 -37.98
N GLN A 89 -14.76 33.62 -38.33
CA GLN A 89 -13.52 34.39 -38.13
C GLN A 89 -13.65 35.19 -36.84
N ARG A 90 -12.56 35.25 -36.07
CA ARG A 90 -12.52 36.06 -34.84
C ARG A 90 -12.67 37.53 -35.25
N PRO A 91 -13.71 38.25 -34.78
CA PRO A 91 -13.91 39.64 -35.16
C PRO A 91 -12.76 40.50 -34.61
N SER A 92 -12.11 41.25 -35.50
CA SER A 92 -11.17 42.33 -35.13
C SER A 92 -11.95 43.51 -34.56
N GLY A 93 -11.36 44.24 -33.61
CA GLY A 93 -12.04 45.15 -32.67
C GLY A 93 -12.93 46.28 -33.22
N ASP A 94 -13.08 46.42 -34.53
CA ASP A 94 -14.03 47.34 -35.17
C ASP A 94 -15.47 46.81 -35.26
N ASN A 95 -15.68 45.49 -35.07
CA ASN A 95 -17.02 44.85 -35.19
C ASN A 95 -17.59 44.32 -33.86
N ASP A 96 -17.11 44.84 -32.73
CA ASP A 96 -17.54 44.38 -31.40
C ASP A 96 -18.72 45.21 -30.87
N ILE A 97 -19.94 44.66 -30.93
CA ILE A 97 -21.15 45.29 -30.38
C ILE A 97 -21.43 44.70 -29.00
N MET A 98 -21.04 45.45 -27.96
CA MET A 98 -21.28 45.06 -26.56
C MET A 98 -22.76 45.29 -26.20
N VAL A 99 -23.54 44.21 -26.13
CA VAL A 99 -24.92 44.26 -25.62
C VAL A 99 -24.88 44.10 -24.10
N ARG A 100 -25.27 45.16 -23.38
CA ARG A 100 -25.46 45.10 -21.91
C ARG A 100 -26.76 44.34 -21.60
N PRO A 101 -26.74 43.34 -20.70
CA PRO A 101 -27.98 42.74 -20.22
C PRO A 101 -28.73 43.76 -19.35
N GLN A 102 -30.05 43.82 -19.52
CA GLN A 102 -30.96 44.64 -18.69
C GLN A 102 -31.07 44.08 -17.27
#